data_AF-Q52300-F1
#
_entry.id   AF-Q52300-F1
#
_cell.length_a   1.000
_cell.length_b   1.000
_cell.length_c   1.000
_cell.angle_alpha   90.00
_cell.angle_beta   90.00
_cell.angle_gamma   90.00
#
_symmetry.space_group_name_H-M   'P 1'
#
loop_
_entity.id
_entity.type
_entity.pdbx_description
1 polymer ?
#
loop_
_entity_poly.entity_id
_entity_poly.type
_entity_poly.pdbx_seq_one_letter_code
_entity_poly.pdbx_strand_id
1 'polypeptide(L)' 'MSLIYNPKMQHEDMQDLISQIRFVAAEGKIWLGEQRMLLMQLSTLASFRREIISLIGIERAKG' A
#
# COMPACT_ATOMS: atom_id res chain seq x y z
N MET A 1 17.15 -6.94 -18.36
CA MET A 1 16.69 -5.54 -18.55
C MET A 1 16.50 -4.92 -17.15
N SER A 2 17.55 -4.32 -16.57
CA SER A 2 17.44 -3.69 -15.25
C SER A 2 16.82 -2.31 -15.43
N LEU A 3 15.61 -2.11 -14.90
CA LEU A 3 15.07 -0.77 -14.70
C LEU A 3 15.94 -0.08 -13.64
N ILE A 4 16.87 0.77 -14.09
CA ILE A 4 17.53 1.72 -13.20
C ILE A 4 16.46 2.76 -12.84
N TYR A 5 15.80 2.53 -11.71
CA TYR A 5 14.88 3.50 -11.13
C TYR A 5 15.70 4.70 -10.65
N ASN A 6 15.60 5.82 -11.37
CA ASN A 6 16.25 7.08 -11.03
C ASN A 6 15.17 8.10 -10.60
N PRO A 7 14.77 8.13 -9.32
CA PRO A 7 13.79 9.10 -8.88
C PRO A 7 14.51 10.43 -8.58
N LYS A 8 14.59 11.31 -9.58
CA LYS A 8 14.58 12.74 -9.26
C LYS A 8 13.13 13.16 -9.02
N MET A 9 12.54 12.68 -7.93
CA MET A 9 11.23 13.13 -7.45
C MET A 9 11.45 14.42 -6.66
N GLN A 10 11.66 15.54 -7.36
CA GLN A 10 11.45 16.86 -6.78
C GLN A 10 9.95 17.13 -6.75
N HIS A 11 9.23 16.40 -5.91
CA HIS A 11 7.89 16.79 -5.48
C HIS A 11 8.06 17.47 -4.13
N GLU A 12 8.47 18.75 -4.13
CA GLU A 12 8.33 19.58 -2.92
C GLU A 12 6.91 19.48 -2.36
N ASP A 13 5.93 19.40 -3.26
CA ASP A 13 4.50 19.24 -2.98
C ASP A 13 4.10 17.95 -2.22
N MET A 14 4.98 16.94 -2.13
CA MET A 14 4.69 15.69 -1.41
C MET A 14 5.60 15.43 -0.21
N GLN A 15 6.57 16.32 0.05
CA GLN A 15 7.50 16.13 1.17
C GLN A 15 6.76 16.11 2.51
N ASP A 16 5.71 16.94 2.65
CA ASP A 16 4.85 16.99 3.83
C ASP A 16 4.19 15.63 4.11
N LEU A 17 3.62 14.97 3.10
CA LEU A 17 2.95 13.69 3.24
C LEU A 17 3.94 12.54 3.47
N ILE A 18 5.06 12.53 2.73
CA ILE A 18 6.10 11.50 2.90
C ILE A 18 6.70 11.57 4.30
N SER A 19 6.90 12.78 4.84
CA SER A 19 7.42 12.97 6.21
C SER A 19 6.52 12.36 7.30
N GLN A 20 5.23 12.16 7.01
CA GLN A 20 4.30 11.53 7.94
C GLN A 20 4.41 10.00 7.96
N ILE A 21 5.09 9.38 7.00
CA ILE A 21 5.28 7.92 6.95
C ILE A 21 6.43 7.52 7.88
N ARG A 22 6.15 6.69 8.89
CA ARG A 22 7.15 6.21 9.85
C ARG A 22 7.18 4.69 9.93
N PHE A 23 8.35 4.10 9.70
CA PHE A 23 8.63 2.68 9.91
C PHE A 23 9.31 2.48 11.27
N VAL A 24 8.58 1.95 12.23
CA VAL A 24 9.08 1.58 13.56
C VAL A 24 9.39 0.09 13.55
N ALA A 25 10.55 -0.27 12.98
CA ALA A 25 10.94 -1.66 12.73
C ALA A 25 11.02 -2.50 14.01
N ALA A 26 11.49 -1.90 15.11
CA ALA A 26 11.58 -2.56 16.41
C ALA A 26 10.23 -3.09 16.93
N GLU A 27 9.12 -2.47 16.50
CA GLU A 27 7.77 -2.86 16.88
C GLU A 27 6.99 -3.51 15.73
N GLY A 28 7.60 -3.65 14.54
CA GLY A 28 6.91 -4.12 13.33
C GLY A 28 5.79 -3.19 12.87
N LYS A 29 5.93 -1.87 13.11
CA LYS A 29 4.87 -0.89 12.80
C LYS A 29 5.24 0.05 11.65
N ILE A 30 4.23 0.36 10.84
CA ILE A 30 4.20 1.42 9.84
C ILE A 30 3.07 2.36 10.22
N TRP A 31 3.34 3.65 10.21
CA TRP A 31 2.40 4.71 10.52
C TRP A 31 2.36 5.70 9.36
N LEU A 32 1.20 6.31 9.15
CA LEU A 32 1.01 7.52 8.35
C LEU A 32 0.31 8.53 9.26
N GLY A 33 1.04 9.53 9.75
CA GLY A 33 0.53 10.41 10.82
C GLY A 33 0.25 9.58 12.08
N GLU A 34 -1.00 9.56 12.54
CA GLU A 34 -1.44 8.72 13.68
C GLU A 34 -2.13 7.41 13.24
N GLN A 35 -2.25 7.19 11.92
CA GLN A 35 -2.93 6.01 11.39
C GLN A 35 -1.98 4.83 11.22
N ARG A 36 -2.41 3.64 11.67
CA ARG A 36 -1.66 2.40 11.49
C ARG A 36 -1.78 1.91 10.04
N MET A 37 -0.64 1.60 9.43
CA MET A 37 -0.53 1.14 8.04
C MET A 37 0.01 -0.29 7.94
N LEU A 38 -0.31 -0.98 6.85
CA LEU A 38 0.20 -2.31 6.53
C LEU A 38 0.85 -2.31 5.16
N LEU A 39 2.02 -2.92 5.05
CA LEU A 39 2.63 -3.23 3.76
C LEU A 39 2.19 -4.64 3.36
N MET A 40 1.48 -4.75 2.23
CA MET A 40 0.88 -6.02 1.79
C MET A 40 1.30 -6.35 0.37
N GLN A 41 1.42 -7.64 0.08
CA GLN A 41 1.74 -8.13 -1.26
C GLN A 41 0.51 -8.03 -2.16
N LEU A 42 0.67 -7.36 -3.32
CA LEU A 42 -0.42 -7.13 -4.27
C LEU A 42 -1.05 -8.44 -4.80
N SER A 43 -0.25 -9.49 -5.00
CA SER A 43 -0.77 -10.79 -5.48
C SER A 43 -1.70 -11.46 -4.47
N THR A 44 -1.50 -11.22 -3.18
CA THR A 44 -2.40 -11.72 -2.12
C THR A 44 -3.75 -11.02 -2.22
N LEU A 45 -3.76 -9.69 -2.38
CA LEU A 45 -5.00 -8.93 -2.58
C LEU A 45 -5.72 -9.31 -3.88
N ALA A 46 -4.98 -9.58 -4.95
CA ALA A 46 -5.57 -10.04 -6.22
C ALA A 46 -6.21 -11.43 -6.10
N SER A 47 -5.61 -12.33 -5.31
CA SER A 47 -6.18 -13.67 -5.03
C SER A 47 -7.42 -13.55 -4.16
N PHE A 48 -7.34 -12.76 -3.09
CA PHE A 48 -8.47 -12.45 -2.21
C PHE A 48 -9.66 -11.87 -2.99
N ARG A 49 -9.43 -10.92 -3.91
CA ARG A 49 -10.49 -10.38 -4.77
C ARG A 49 -11.18 -11.46 -5.60
N ARG A 50 -10.42 -12.40 -6.18
CA ARG A 50 -10.96 -13.51 -6.99
C ARG A 50 -11.84 -14.42 -6.14
N GLU A 51 -11.38 -14.75 -4.93
CA GLU A 51 -12.13 -15.58 -3.99
C GLU A 51 -13.42 -14.90 -3.53
N ILE A 52 -13.38 -13.62 -3.15
CA ILE A 52 -14.57 -12.86 -2.78
C ILE A 52 -15.58 -12.85 -3.95
N ILE A 53 -15.15 -12.51 -5.16
CA ILE A 53 -16.04 -12.50 -6.32
C ILE A 53 -16.66 -13.88 -6.55
N SER A 54 -15.89 -14.96 -6.36
CA SER A 54 -16.40 -16.32 -6.49
C SER A 54 -17.45 -16.69 -5.43
N LEU A 55 -17.36 -16.12 -4.23
CA LEU A 55 -18.24 -16.43 -3.11
C LEU A 55 -19.55 -15.63 -3.14
N ILE A 56 -19.47 -14.33 -3.45
CA ILE A 56 -20.63 -13.41 -3.32
C ILE A 56 -21.09 -12.78 -4.64
N GLY A 57 -20.39 -13.09 -5.74
CA GLY A 57 -20.64 -12.51 -7.06
C GLY A 57 -20.07 -11.09 -7.19
N ILE A 58 -19.97 -10.63 -8.43
CA ILE A 58 -19.32 -9.34 -8.77
C ILE A 58 -20.03 -8.17 -8.10
N GLU A 59 -21.36 -8.12 -8.11
CA GLU A 59 -22.10 -6.96 -7.61
C GLU A 59 -21.96 -6.77 -6.10
N ARG A 60 -21.92 -7.86 -5.32
CA ARG A 60 -21.74 -7.77 -3.86
C ARG A 60 -20.28 -7.54 -3.47
N ALA A 61 -19.33 -8.00 -4.28
CA ALA A 61 -17.89 -7.86 -4.04
C ALA A 61 -17.32 -6.45 -4.25
N LYS A 62 -18.10 -5.51 -4.80
CA LYS A 62 -17.69 -4.11 -5.02
C LYS A 62 -17.82 -3.23 -3.77
N GLY A 63 -18.66 -3.64 -2.83
CA GLY A 63 -19.04 -2.89 -1.62
C GLY A 63 -17.95 -2.85 -0.56
#